data_AF-A0A535KQE0-F1
#
_entry.id   AF-A0A535KQE0-F1
#
_cell.length_a   1.000
_cell.length_b   1.000
_cell.length_c   1.000
_cell.angle_alpha   90.00
_cell.angle_beta   90.00
_cell.angle_gamma   90.00
#
_symmetry.space_group_name_H-M   'P 1'
#
loop_
_entity.id
_entity.type
_entity.pdbx_description
1 polymer ?
#
loop_
_entity_poly.entity_id
_entity_poly.type
_entity_poly.pdbx_seq_one_letter_code
_entity_poly.pdbx_strand_id
1 'polypeptide(L)'
;MIDHTNSRIEQHQTALRRENRRRYAFQRMLAASDRLLWRVEELNRDGVKTVPKQVRAEIRDGVATMPAQVREALRETSQVQDTLDSLFEVQERLFRWRFPDWHDFDPEGDEYGVVAS
;
A
#
# COMPACT_ATOMS: atom_id res chain seq x y z
N MET A 1 14.98 42.23 6.29
CA MET A 1 15.59 41.30 5.30
C MET A 1 15.81 39.89 5.85
N ILE A 2 15.98 39.71 7.17
CA ILE A 2 16.15 38.40 7.84
C ILE A 2 14.82 37.61 7.96
N ASP A 3 13.67 38.28 8.09
CA ASP A 3 12.36 37.62 8.25
C ASP A 3 11.92 36.77 7.05
N HIS A 4 12.19 37.23 5.82
CA HIS A 4 11.80 36.48 4.61
C HIS A 4 12.58 35.17 4.45
N THR A 5 13.80 35.08 4.97
CA THR A 5 14.63 33.87 4.91
C THR A 5 14.15 32.83 5.92
N ASN A 6 13.77 33.27 7.13
CA ASN A 6 13.21 32.40 8.17
C ASN A 6 11.88 31.76 7.73
N SER A 7 10.96 32.55 7.15
CA SER A 7 9.70 32.01 6.65
C SER A 7 9.88 30.98 5.52
N ARG A 8 10.87 31.17 4.64
CA ARG A 8 11.17 30.18 3.59
C ARG A 8 11.76 28.89 4.17
N ILE A 9 12.66 29.00 5.14
CA ILE A 9 13.24 27.82 5.83
C ILE A 9 12.15 27.03 6.55
N GLU A 10 11.24 27.70 7.27
CA GLU A 10 10.13 27.04 7.97
C GLU A 10 9.15 26.35 7.01
N GLN A 11 8.85 26.98 5.87
CA GLN A 11 8.03 26.38 4.81
C GLN A 11 8.71 25.13 4.23
N HIS A 12 10.01 25.19 3.95
CA HIS A 12 10.78 24.04 3.47
C HIS A 12 10.84 22.91 4.51
N GLN A 13 11.09 23.21 5.78
CA GLN A 13 11.08 22.21 6.86
C GLN A 13 9.71 21.55 7.03
N THR A 14 8.63 22.33 6.90
CA THR A 14 7.26 21.82 6.99
C THR A 14 6.92 20.91 5.81
N ALA A 15 7.32 21.30 4.59
CA ALA A 15 7.18 20.47 3.40
C ALA A 15 7.94 19.15 3.53
N LEU A 16 9.21 19.20 3.95
CA LEU A 16 10.05 18.02 4.21
C LEU A 16 9.46 17.09 5.27
N ARG A 17 8.95 17.64 6.37
CA ARG A 17 8.28 16.84 7.42
C ARG A 17 7.01 16.17 6.87
N ARG A 18 6.22 16.87 6.07
CA ARG A 18 5.00 16.33 5.45
C ARG A 18 5.32 15.21 4.46
N GLU A 19 6.35 15.39 3.65
CA GLU A 19 6.82 14.38 2.70
C GLU A 19 7.35 13.14 3.41
N ASN A 20 8.24 13.30 4.41
CA ASN A 20 8.75 12.18 5.20
C ASN A 20 7.62 11.41 5.91
N ARG A 21 6.66 12.12 6.52
CA ARG A 21 5.49 11.46 7.14
C ARG A 21 4.70 10.62 6.14
N ARG A 22 4.46 11.13 4.92
CA ARG A 22 3.79 10.39 3.86
C ARG A 22 4.58 9.17 3.41
N ARG A 23 5.91 9.32 3.22
CA ARG A 23 6.80 8.23 2.85
C ARG A 23 6.77 7.10 3.88
N TYR A 24 6.93 7.42 5.16
CA TYR A 24 6.88 6.43 6.23
C TYR A 24 5.49 5.80 6.37
N ALA A 25 4.41 6.56 6.18
CA ALA A 25 3.06 6.00 6.19
C ALA A 25 2.88 4.97 5.08
N PHE A 26 3.29 5.30 3.85
CA PHE A 26 3.24 4.39 2.70
C PHE A 26 4.01 3.09 2.98
N GLN A 27 5.27 3.18 3.41
CA GLN A 27 6.10 2.00 3.70
C GLN A 27 5.48 1.11 4.78
N ARG A 28 4.91 1.70 5.84
CA ARG A 28 4.23 0.94 6.89
C ARG A 28 2.99 0.22 6.38
N MET A 29 2.18 0.88 5.54
CA MET A 29 0.98 0.28 4.95
C MET A 29 1.33 -0.83 3.97
N LEU A 30 2.35 -0.64 3.13
CA LEU A 30 2.83 -1.66 2.20
C LEU A 30 3.34 -2.89 2.95
N ALA A 31 4.21 -2.70 3.95
CA ALA A 31 4.70 -3.81 4.75
C ALA A 31 3.57 -4.54 5.51
N ALA A 32 2.49 -3.83 5.87
CA ALA A 32 1.32 -4.45 6.49
C ALA A 32 0.52 -5.29 5.48
N SER A 33 0.26 -4.79 4.28
CA SER A 33 -0.44 -5.55 3.24
C SER A 33 0.38 -6.76 2.76
N ASP A 34 1.70 -6.63 2.62
CA ASP A 34 2.59 -7.76 2.25
C ASP A 34 2.49 -8.92 3.25
N ARG A 35 2.50 -8.60 4.56
CA ARG A 35 2.34 -9.63 5.60
C ARG A 35 0.98 -10.31 5.55
N LEU A 36 -0.08 -9.55 5.27
CA LEU A 36 -1.43 -10.10 5.14
C LEU A 36 -1.56 -10.99 3.90
N LEU A 37 -1.01 -10.56 2.76
CA LEU A 37 -0.96 -11.37 1.53
C LEU A 37 -0.25 -12.68 1.79
N TRP A 38 0.98 -12.62 2.32
CA TRP A 38 1.74 -13.81 2.62
C TRP A 38 0.95 -14.79 3.51
N ARG A 39 0.26 -14.27 4.53
CA ARG A 39 -0.56 -15.09 5.43
C ARG A 39 -1.73 -15.77 4.72
N VAL A 40 -2.39 -15.08 3.78
CA VAL A 40 -3.51 -15.67 3.01
C VAL A 40 -2.99 -16.61 1.92
N GLU A 41 -1.83 -16.33 1.33
CA GLU A 41 -1.15 -17.22 0.38
C GLU A 41 -0.75 -18.55 1.02
N GLU A 42 -0.31 -18.54 2.29
CA GLU A 42 -0.08 -19.78 3.05
C GLU A 42 -1.37 -20.61 3.14
N LEU A 43 -2.49 -19.99 3.51
CA LEU A 43 -3.79 -20.68 3.57
C LEU A 43 -4.16 -21.27 2.20
N ASN A 44 -3.93 -20.52 1.13
CA ASN A 44 -4.19 -20.99 -0.23
C ASN A 44 -3.32 -22.18 -0.60
N ARG A 45 -2.02 -22.10 -0.29
CA ARG A 45 -1.04 -23.17 -0.53
C ARG A 45 -1.40 -24.44 0.24
N ASP A 46 -1.91 -24.30 1.45
CA ASP A 46 -2.36 -25.40 2.30
C ASP A 46 -3.73 -25.97 1.86
N GLY A 47 -4.33 -25.42 0.80
CA GLY A 47 -5.61 -25.85 0.26
C GLY A 47 -6.83 -25.43 1.08
N VAL A 48 -6.64 -24.56 2.09
CA VAL A 48 -7.72 -23.99 2.90
C VAL A 48 -8.61 -23.14 2.00
N LYS A 49 -9.93 -23.39 2.03
CA LYS A 49 -10.89 -22.69 1.17
C LYS A 49 -11.40 -21.40 1.79
N THR A 50 -11.50 -21.36 3.12
CA THR A 50 -12.03 -20.20 3.84
C THR A 50 -11.04 -19.62 4.84
N VAL A 51 -10.91 -18.29 4.83
CA VAL A 51 -10.06 -17.54 5.75
C VAL A 51 -10.62 -17.65 7.17
N PRO A 52 -9.84 -18.16 8.14
CA PRO A 52 -10.24 -18.23 9.53
C PRO A 52 -10.67 -16.87 10.08
N LYS A 53 -11.66 -16.87 10.98
CA LYS A 53 -12.23 -15.63 11.54
C LYS A 53 -11.17 -14.70 12.16
N GLN A 54 -10.17 -15.27 12.83
CA GLN A 54 -9.07 -14.51 13.41
C GLN A 54 -8.24 -13.79 12.34
N VAL A 55 -7.86 -14.51 11.28
CA VAL A 55 -7.12 -13.92 10.15
C VAL A 55 -7.94 -12.84 9.44
N ARG A 56 -9.26 -13.01 9.29
CA ARG A 56 -10.13 -11.94 8.75
C ARG A 56 -10.14 -10.68 9.62
N ALA A 57 -10.11 -10.84 10.94
CA ALA A 57 -10.02 -9.69 11.85
C ALA A 57 -8.66 -8.99 11.70
N GLU A 58 -7.56 -9.74 11.64
CA GLU A 58 -6.22 -9.21 11.40
C GLU A 58 -6.12 -8.44 10.08
N ILE A 59 -6.73 -8.98 9.01
CA ILE A 59 -6.81 -8.31 7.70
C ILE A 59 -7.55 -6.97 7.81
N ARG A 60 -8.76 -6.98 8.40
CA ARG A 60 -9.55 -5.76 8.58
C ARG A 60 -8.79 -4.72 9.38
N ASP A 61 -8.14 -5.11 10.47
CA ASP A 61 -7.44 -4.19 11.36
C ASP A 61 -6.17 -3.64 10.69
N GLY A 62 -5.46 -4.44 9.90
CA GLY A 62 -4.31 -3.99 9.11
C GLY A 62 -4.69 -2.97 8.03
N VAL A 63 -5.78 -3.23 7.31
CA VAL A 63 -6.29 -2.34 6.25
C VAL A 63 -6.99 -1.10 6.82
N ALA A 64 -7.51 -1.13 8.05
CA ALA A 64 -8.20 0.01 8.68
C ALA A 64 -7.33 1.27 8.81
N THR A 65 -6.00 1.11 8.82
CA THR A 65 -5.05 2.23 8.88
C THR A 65 -4.81 2.93 7.54
N MET A 66 -5.33 2.37 6.45
CA MET A 66 -5.15 2.87 5.09
C MET A 66 -6.18 3.96 4.72
N PRO A 67 -5.90 4.80 3.70
CA PRO A 67 -6.87 5.75 3.16
C PRO A 67 -8.19 5.07 2.74
N ALA A 68 -9.32 5.79 2.86
CA ALA A 68 -10.66 5.27 2.59
C ALA A 68 -10.79 4.58 1.22
N GLN A 69 -10.36 5.26 0.16
CA GLN A 69 -10.36 4.74 -1.21
C GLN A 69 -9.51 3.47 -1.42
N VAL A 70 -8.51 3.24 -0.57
CA VAL A 70 -7.65 2.04 -0.58
C VAL A 70 -8.37 0.90 0.14
N ARG A 71 -8.86 1.13 1.37
CA ARG A 71 -9.54 0.10 2.16
C ARG A 71 -10.84 -0.41 1.53
N GLU A 72 -11.51 0.40 0.72
CA GLU A 72 -12.75 0.03 0.01
C GLU A 72 -12.56 -1.10 -1.01
N ALA A 73 -11.31 -1.40 -1.41
CA ALA A 73 -11.01 -2.59 -2.23
C ALA A 73 -11.15 -3.91 -1.44
N LEU A 74 -11.06 -3.86 -0.10
CA LEU A 74 -11.18 -5.06 0.72
C LEU A 74 -12.62 -5.57 0.68
N ARG A 75 -12.81 -6.79 0.17
CA ARG A 75 -14.12 -7.43 0.06
C ARG A 75 -14.49 -8.12 1.36
N GLU A 76 -15.74 -8.00 1.78
CA GLU A 76 -16.28 -8.77 2.90
C GLU A 76 -16.61 -10.20 2.47
N THR A 77 -15.59 -11.03 2.39
CA THR A 77 -15.68 -12.45 2.01
C THR A 77 -14.97 -13.32 3.03
N SER A 78 -15.25 -14.62 2.96
CA SER A 78 -14.49 -15.63 3.68
C SER A 78 -13.70 -16.53 2.75
N GLN A 79 -13.88 -16.46 1.43
CA GLN A 79 -13.13 -17.30 0.50
C GLN A 79 -11.68 -16.80 0.40
N VAL A 80 -10.73 -17.73 0.44
CA VAL A 80 -9.30 -17.42 0.37
C VAL A 80 -8.94 -16.71 -0.94
N GLN A 81 -9.47 -17.19 -2.07
CA GLN A 81 -9.23 -16.61 -3.40
C GLN A 81 -9.75 -15.16 -3.47
N ASP A 82 -11.02 -14.94 -3.16
CA ASP A 82 -11.59 -13.59 -3.14
C ASP A 82 -10.85 -12.65 -2.17
N THR A 83 -10.33 -13.18 -1.06
CA THR A 83 -9.55 -12.39 -0.10
C THR A 83 -8.21 -12.00 -0.70
N LEU A 84 -7.50 -12.91 -1.37
CA LEU A 84 -6.25 -12.60 -2.09
C LEU A 84 -6.48 -11.53 -3.14
N ASP A 85 -7.47 -11.71 -4.01
CA ASP A 85 -7.81 -10.74 -5.06
C ASP A 85 -8.07 -9.35 -4.48
N SER A 86 -8.83 -9.28 -3.39
CA SER A 86 -9.11 -8.01 -2.72
C SER A 86 -7.86 -7.38 -2.08
N LEU A 87 -6.92 -8.19 -1.57
CA LEU A 87 -5.68 -7.69 -1.00
C LEU A 87 -4.71 -7.18 -2.07
N PHE A 88 -4.66 -7.83 -3.25
CA PHE A 88 -3.94 -7.30 -4.41
C PHE A 88 -4.54 -5.98 -4.86
N GLU A 89 -5.86 -5.88 -4.95
CA GLU A 89 -6.54 -4.62 -5.30
C GLU A 89 -6.27 -3.51 -4.27
N VAL A 90 -6.22 -3.86 -2.96
CA VAL A 90 -5.78 -2.92 -1.91
C VAL A 90 -4.34 -2.44 -2.15
N GLN A 91 -3.40 -3.33 -2.49
CA GLN A 91 -2.03 -2.92 -2.79
C GLN A 91 -1.94 -2.03 -4.02
N GLU A 92 -2.61 -2.40 -5.11
CA GLU A 92 -2.68 -1.62 -6.34
C GLU A 92 -3.19 -0.18 -6.06
N ARG A 93 -4.29 -0.06 -5.32
CA ARG A 93 -4.83 1.25 -4.91
C ARG A 93 -3.88 2.00 -3.98
N LEU A 94 -3.14 1.30 -3.12
CA LEU A 94 -2.13 1.92 -2.27
C LEU A 94 -0.96 2.48 -3.10
N PHE A 95 -0.53 1.78 -4.15
CA PHE A 95 0.47 2.26 -5.10
C PHE A 95 -0.05 3.48 -5.86
N ARG A 96 -1.26 3.43 -6.44
CA ARG A 96 -1.89 4.59 -7.10
C ARG A 96 -2.06 5.79 -6.18
N TRP A 97 -2.40 5.55 -4.90
CA TRP A 97 -2.48 6.62 -3.90
C TRP A 97 -1.14 7.31 -3.67
N ARG A 98 -0.03 6.56 -3.73
CA ARG A 98 1.33 7.10 -3.57
C ARG A 98 1.91 7.67 -4.87
N PHE A 99 1.57 7.07 -6.00
CA PHE A 99 2.08 7.33 -7.33
C PHE A 99 0.88 7.43 -8.29
N PRO A 100 0.24 8.60 -8.41
CA PRO A 100 -0.97 8.76 -9.23
C PRO A 100 -0.76 8.42 -10.72
N ASP A 101 0.46 8.60 -11.22
CA ASP A 101 0.85 8.30 -12.60
C ASP A 101 1.34 6.84 -12.77
N TRP A 102 1.14 5.98 -11.77
CA TRP A 102 1.47 4.56 -11.87
C TRP A 102 0.46 3.87 -12.77
N HIS A 103 0.93 3.48 -13.95
CA HIS A 103 0.24 2.60 -14.88
C HIS A 103 0.73 1.16 -14.65
N ASP A 104 -0.20 0.22 -14.75
CA ASP A 104 0.02 -1.18 -14.42
C ASP A 104 1.26 -1.75 -15.14
N PHE A 105 2.00 -2.62 -14.46
CA PHE A 105 3.20 -3.24 -15.02
C PHE A 105 2.76 -4.15 -16.17
N ASP A 106 2.96 -3.71 -17.41
CA ASP A 106 2.78 -4.56 -18.59
C ASP A 106 3.85 -5.68 -18.52
N PRO A 107 3.46 -6.95 -18.33
CA PRO A 107 4.43 -8.05 -18.29
C PRO A 107 5.12 -8.30 -19.63
N GLU A 108 4.72 -7.62 -20.72
CA GLU A 108 5.42 -7.64 -22.02
C GLU A 108 6.42 -6.48 -22.21
N GLY A 109 6.61 -5.62 -21.21
CA GLY A 109 7.53 -4.48 -21.24
C GLY A 109 8.97 -4.79 -20.81
N ASP A 110 9.61 -5.78 -21.43
CA ASP A 110 11.07 -5.95 -21.33
C ASP A 110 11.78 -4.76 -22.00
N GLU A 111 12.11 -3.73 -21.23
CA GLU A 111 13.44 -3.10 -21.29
C GLU A 111 13.63 -2.21 -20.07
N TYR A 112 14.31 -2.76 -19.06
CA TYR A 112 15.02 -1.93 -18.08
C TYR A 112 16.09 -1.12 -18.82
N GLY A 113 15.68 0.02 -19.38
CA GLY A 113 16.58 1.09 -19.78
C GLY A 113 17.28 1.61 -18.53
N VAL A 114 18.41 0.99 -18.18
CA VAL A 114 19.41 1.59 -17.31
C VAL A 114 19.94 2.82 -18.04
N VAL A 115 19.31 3.97 -17.83
CA VAL A 115 19.91 5.25 -18.21
C VAL A 115 20.71 5.71 -17.00
N ALA A 116 21.96 5.28 -16.98
CA ALA A 116 23.01 6.03 -16.29
C ALA A 116 23.16 7.39 -16.99
N SER A 117 22.96 8.47 -16.24
CA SER A 117 23.64 9.77 -16.42
C SER A 117 23.46 10.60 -15.16
#